data_AF-A0A3C1KK33-F1
#
_entry.id   AF-A0A3C1KK33-F1
#
_cell.length_a   1.000
_cell.length_b   1.000
_cell.length_c   1.000
_cell.angle_alpha   90.00
_cell.angle_beta   90.00
_cell.angle_gamma   90.00
#
_symmetry.space_group_name_H-M   'P 1'
#
loop_
_entity.id
_entity.type
_entity.pdbx_description
1 polymer ?
#
loop_
_entity_poly.entity_id
_entity_poly.type
_entity_poly.pdbx_seq_one_letter_code
_entity_poly.pdbx_strand_id
1 'polypeptide(L)' 'MNRIEKLKNDIYSFEELDTLEKNAIKLRDQETLSLIIRSRASKTAKGEKPKSTVDAEGRPLTKRARRDEKNKR' A
#
# COMPACT_ATOMS: atom_id res chain seq x y z
N MET A 1 -7.40 -0.68 -20.03
CA MET A 1 -6.69 -1.64 -19.16
C MET A 1 -7.53 -2.02 -17.97
N ASN A 2 -7.67 -3.32 -17.74
CA ASN A 2 -8.39 -3.90 -16.60
C ASN A 2 -7.52 -3.92 -15.32
N ARG A 3 -8.13 -4.15 -14.15
CA ARG A 3 -7.44 -4.15 -12.84
C ARG A 3 -6.20 -5.06 -12.82
N ILE A 4 -6.34 -6.28 -13.34
CA ILE A 4 -5.26 -7.27 -13.40
C ILE A 4 -4.10 -6.77 -14.27
N GLU A 5 -4.38 -6.15 -15.41
CA GLU A 5 -3.37 -5.60 -16.30
C GLU A 5 -2.63 -4.43 -15.66
N LYS A 6 -3.35 -3.56 -14.94
CA LYS A 6 -2.72 -2.46 -14.19
C LYS A 6 -1.79 -2.97 -13.09
N LEU A 7 -2.16 -4.05 -12.39
CA LEU A 7 -1.31 -4.69 -11.37
C LEU A 7 -0.07 -5.32 -11.99
N LYS A 8 -0.19 -6.01 -13.13
CA LYS A 8 0.94 -6.63 -13.84
C LYS A 8 1.94 -5.60 -14.36
N ASN A 9 1.46 -4.41 -14.73
CA ASN A 9 2.29 -3.33 -15.28
C ASN A 9 2.76 -2.31 -14.22
N ASP A 10 2.58 -2.58 -12.93
CA ASP A 10 2.97 -1.69 -11.83
C ASP A 10 2.42 -0.26 -11.92
N ILE A 11 1.22 -0.10 -12.46
CA ILE A 11 0.64 1.22 -12.74
C ILE A 11 0.10 1.88 -11.46
N TYR A 12 -0.40 1.08 -10.52
CA TYR A 12 -1.02 1.60 -9.29
C TYR A 12 -0.02 2.28 -8.35
N SER A 13 -0.42 3.37 -7.72
CA SER A 13 0.32 3.95 -6.59
C SER A 13 0.24 3.07 -5.35
N PHE A 14 1.14 3.28 -4.37
CA PHE A 14 1.08 2.56 -3.10
C PHE A 14 -0.25 2.74 -2.35
N GLU A 15 -0.85 3.94 -2.39
CA GLU A 15 -2.15 4.22 -1.74
C GLU A 15 -3.30 3.45 -2.40
N GLU A 16 -3.25 3.30 -3.73
CA GLU A 16 -4.21 2.48 -4.46
C GLU A 16 -4.00 0.99 -4.18
N LEU A 17 -2.75 0.52 -4.13
CA LEU A 17 -2.43 -0.86 -3.75
C LEU A 17 -2.92 -1.19 -2.33
N ASP A 18 -2.77 -0.29 -1.36
CA ASP A 18 -3.31 -0.43 0.00
C ASP A 18 -4.84 -0.56 0.01
N THR A 19 -5.51 0.22 -0.82
CA THR A 19 -6.97 0.19 -0.93
C THR A 19 -7.45 -1.09 -1.59
N LEU A 20 -6.78 -1.51 -2.67
CA LEU A 20 -7.05 -2.75 -3.38
C LEU A 20 -6.80 -3.98 -2.51
N GLU A 21 -5.74 -3.97 -1.69
CA GLU A 21 -5.42 -5.06 -0.77
C GLU A 21 -6.53 -5.27 0.25
N LYS A 22 -7.03 -4.20 0.87
CA LYS A 22 -8.15 -4.28 1.82
C LYS A 22 -9.40 -4.89 1.18
N ASN A 23 -9.68 -4.52 -0.07
CA ASN A 23 -10.83 -5.06 -0.80
C ASN A 23 -10.61 -6.54 -1.16
N ALA A 24 -9.41 -6.90 -1.61
CA ALA A 24 -9.05 -8.28 -1.94
C ALA A 24 -9.09 -9.19 -0.70
N ILE A 25 -8.63 -8.72 0.47
CA ILE A 25 -8.78 -9.43 1.75
C ILE A 25 -10.26 -9.69 2.07
N LYS A 26 -11.10 -8.65 1.98
CA LYS A 26 -12.55 -8.77 2.26
C LYS A 26 -13.24 -9.78 1.36
N LEU A 27 -12.84 -9.83 0.08
CA LEU A 27 -13.38 -10.74 -0.93
C LEU A 27 -12.66 -12.10 -0.96
N ARG A 28 -11.62 -12.30 -0.14
CA ARG A 28 -10.75 -13.49 -0.16
C ARG A 28 -10.14 -13.79 -1.55
N ASP A 29 -9.86 -12.73 -2.30
CA ASP A 29 -9.30 -12.78 -3.66
C ASP A 29 -7.78 -12.96 -3.60
N GLN A 30 -7.35 -14.22 -3.51
CA GLN A 30 -5.94 -14.61 -3.36
C GLN A 30 -5.10 -14.26 -4.59
N GLU A 31 -5.67 -14.39 -5.79
CA GLU A 31 -4.96 -14.06 -7.03
C GLU A 31 -4.56 -12.58 -7.03
N THR A 32 -5.50 -11.71 -6.69
CA THR A 32 -5.24 -10.27 -6.64
C THR A 32 -4.28 -9.90 -5.52
N LEU A 33 -4.38 -10.56 -4.36
CA LEU A 33 -3.42 -10.36 -3.27
C LEU A 33 -1.99 -10.68 -3.72
N SER A 34 -1.81 -11.79 -4.44
CA SER A 34 -0.49 -12.19 -4.96
C SER A 34 0.08 -11.15 -5.94
N LEU A 35 -0.76 -10.58 -6.80
CA LEU A 35 -0.36 -9.54 -7.75
C LEU A 35 -0.01 -8.22 -7.07
N ILE A 36 -0.77 -7.83 -6.04
CA ILE A 36 -0.47 -6.63 -5.24
C ILE A 36 0.88 -6.76 -4.55
N ILE A 37 1.17 -7.91 -3.95
CA ILE A 37 2.45 -8.16 -3.27
C ILE A 37 3.61 -8.04 -4.27
N ARG A 38 3.50 -8.63 -5.45
CA ARG A 38 4.51 -8.52 -6.52
C ARG A 38 4.69 -7.07 -6.97
N SER A 39 3.60 -6.34 -7.16
CA SER A 39 3.68 -4.95 -7.60
C SER A 39 4.33 -4.04 -6.56
N ARG A 40 4.02 -4.24 -5.26
CA ARG A 40 4.72 -3.54 -4.17
C ARG A 40 6.22 -3.83 -4.17
N ALA A 41 6.61 -5.10 -4.29
CA ALA A 41 8.01 -5.50 -4.32
C ALA A 41 8.76 -4.91 -5.53
N SER A 42 8.13 -4.85 -6.69
CA SER A 42 8.69 -4.21 -7.88
C SER A 42 8.89 -2.70 -7.67
N LYS A 43 7.90 -2.01 -7.09
CA LYS A 43 7.99 -0.56 -6.80
C LYS A 43 9.07 -0.23 -5.78
N THR A 44 9.17 -1.01 -4.71
CA THR A 44 10.25 -0.83 -3.73
C THR A 44 11.62 -1.10 -4.35
N ALA A 45 11.74 -2.09 -5.25
CA ALA A 45 12.98 -2.34 -6.00
C ALA A 45 13.34 -1.20 -6.97
N LYS A 46 12.35 -0.51 -7.55
CA LYS A 46 12.52 0.70 -8.37
C LYS A 46 12.82 1.96 -7.54
N GLY A 47 12.85 1.86 -6.21
CA GLY A 47 13.12 2.98 -5.30
C GLY A 47 11.90 3.85 -5.00
N GLU A 48 10.71 3.51 -5.50
CA GLU A 48 9.47 4.16 -5.09
C GLU A 48 9.17 3.81 -3.62
N LYS A 49 8.85 4.82 -2.83
CA LYS A 49 8.46 4.64 -1.42
C LYS A 49 6.99 5.06 -1.24
N PRO A 50 6.24 4.38 -0.35
CA PRO A 50 4.92 4.87 0.05
C PRO A 50 5.07 6.26 0.68
N LYS A 51 4.01 7.08 0.61
CA LYS A 51 4.02 8.39 1.28
C LYS A 51 4.30 8.21 2.77
N SER A 52 5.17 9.06 3.29
CA SER A 52 5.46 9.07 4.72
C SER A 52 4.18 9.34 5.50
N THR A 53 3.94 8.54 6.54
CA THR A 53 2.82 8.74 7.45
C THR A 53 3.18 9.67 8.61
N VAL A 54 4.43 10.16 8.64
CA VAL A 54 5.01 11.10 9.60
C VAL A 54 5.69 12.27 8.87
N ASP A 55 5.76 13.44 9.51
CA ASP A 55 6.49 14.61 9.00
C ASP A 55 8.01 14.48 9.21
N ALA A 56 8.76 15.53 8.85
CA ALA A 56 10.22 15.56 8.97
C ALA A 56 10.68 15.49 10.44
N GLU A 57 9.85 15.96 11.37
CA GLU A 57 10.07 15.94 12.81
C GLU A 57 9.54 14.64 13.47
N GLY A 58 9.06 13.69 12.67
CA GLY A 58 8.56 12.39 13.14
C GLY A 58 7.13 12.42 13.69
N ARG A 59 6.39 13.52 13.56
CA ARG A 59 5.02 13.65 14.03
C ARG A 59 4.05 13.01 13.04
N PRO A 60 3.02 12.31 13.51
CA PRO A 60 2.09 11.60 12.64
C PRO A 60 1.21 12.55 11.80
N LEU A 61 1.28 12.40 10.49
CA LEU A 61 0.50 13.16 9.50
C LEU A 61 -0.92 12.59 9.29
N THR A 62 -1.12 11.31 9.60
CA THR A 62 -2.40 10.64 9.38
C THR A 62 -3.07 10.25 10.69
N LYS A 63 -4.42 10.15 10.69
CA LYS A 63 -5.18 9.61 11.84
C LYS A 63 -4.67 8.23 12.28
N ARG A 64 -4.25 7.39 11.32
CA ARG A 64 -3.71 6.06 11.58
C ARG A 64 -2.35 6.16 12.27
N ALA A 65 -1.43 6.96 11.75
CA ALA A 65 -0.13 7.17 12.39
C ALA A 65 -0.25 7.67 13.83
N ARG A 66 -1.20 8.58 14.11
CA ARG A 66 -1.51 9.03 15.48
C ARG A 66 -1.96 7.90 16.40
N ARG A 67 -2.77 6.97 15.88
CA ARG A 67 -3.26 5.81 16.64
C ARG A 67 -2.13 4.81 16.88
N ASP A 68 -1.35 4.50 15.84
CA ASP A 68 -0.24 3.56 15.91
C ASP A 68 0.85 4.08 16.88
N GLU A 69 1.12 5.39 16.89
CA GLU A 69 2.00 6.04 17.88
C GLU A 69 1.45 5.90 19.31
N LYS A 70 0.15 6.14 19.53
CA LYS A 70 -0.48 5.97 20.84
C LYS A 70 -0.40 4.53 21.35
N ASN A 71 -0.53 3.54 20.47
CA ASN A 71 -0.44 2.12 20.80
C ASN A 71 0.99 1.63 21.11
N LYS A 72 2.03 2.44 20.86
CA LYS A 72 3.42 2.13 21.22
C LYS A 72 3.78 2.50 22.66
N ARG A 73 2.92 3.25 23.36
CA ARG A 73 3.08 3.65 24.76
C ARG A 73 2.33 2.70 25.67
#